data_AF-A0A6A2WFE0-F1
#
_entry.id   AF-A0A6A2WFE0-F1
#
_cell.length_a   1.000
_cell.length_b   1.000
_cell.length_c   1.000
_cell.angle_alpha   90.00
_cell.angle_beta   90.00
_cell.angle_gamma   90.00
#
_symmetry.space_group_name_H-M   'P 1'
#
loop_
_entity.id
_entity.type
_entity.pdbx_description
1 polymer ?
#
loop_
_entity_poly.entity_id
_entity_poly.type
_entity_poly.pdbx_seq_one_letter_code
_entity_poly.pdbx_strand_id
1 'polypeptide(L)'
;MEVSQRHMNMVSVWGSRGIMLGSRRRVFHQQPPELQGSIVPQEVVLGKEVVFTCDATFKESDIKWASRWDTYVSMNDDQIHWFSIINSLMIVLFLFGMLAMIMMRTLYKDISNYKQLETQDEDQEESGWKLVHGDVFRAPINYSFLCVYVGTGVQIFAMTLVTMIFALLGFLSPSNRVGLMTAMVLLWVFMGIFTGYSSARLYKMSKGTQWKRNTLKTAFIFPGFLFIIFFMLNALVWGEQSSGAVPFGTMIALVCLWFGITVPLAFIGSYLGFKNPAMEDPVKTNKIPSCAVKTTIGGGEWGSYLTAGSSALYLLLYSAFYFFTKLEITKLVSGILYFGYMVIVSYAFFFLTGTIGFYVCFWFVRKIYSSVKVD
;
A
#
# COMPACT_ATOMS: atom_id res chain seq x y z
N MET A 1 47.89 -17.41 -8.97
CA MET A 1 46.91 -16.74 -8.09
C MET A 1 46.16 -17.82 -7.34
N GLU A 2 46.51 -18.05 -6.08
CA GLU A 2 45.85 -19.03 -5.21
C GLU A 2 44.41 -18.60 -4.96
N VAL A 3 43.45 -19.42 -5.39
CA VAL A 3 42.05 -19.28 -5.02
C VAL A 3 41.78 -20.30 -3.92
N SER A 4 41.76 -19.81 -2.68
CA SER A 4 41.35 -20.58 -1.50
C SER A 4 39.91 -21.05 -1.66
N GLN A 5 39.70 -22.36 -1.80
CA GLN A 5 38.38 -23.00 -1.71
C GLN A 5 37.87 -22.88 -0.27
N ARG A 6 37.10 -21.82 0.02
CA ARG A 6 36.20 -21.82 1.18
C ARG A 6 35.01 -22.70 0.84
N HIS A 7 34.88 -23.83 1.54
CA HIS A 7 33.64 -24.60 1.60
C HIS A 7 32.49 -23.66 2.00
N MET A 8 31.63 -23.32 1.05
CA MET A 8 30.36 -22.64 1.31
C MET A 8 29.37 -23.69 1.85
N ASN A 9 29.23 -23.77 3.17
CA ASN A 9 28.12 -24.50 3.79
C ASN A 9 26.82 -23.74 3.51
N MET A 10 26.08 -24.11 2.46
CA MET A 10 24.70 -23.67 2.28
C MET A 10 23.79 -24.48 3.20
N VAL A 11 23.40 -23.89 4.33
CA VAL A 11 22.32 -24.39 5.17
C VAL A 11 20.99 -24.07 4.48
N SER A 12 20.43 -25.02 3.73
CA SER A 12 19.07 -24.91 3.22
C SER A 12 18.10 -25.61 4.18
N VAL A 13 16.98 -24.94 4.46
CA VAL A 13 16.05 -25.33 5.53
C VAL A 13 14.71 -25.68 4.92
N TRP A 14 14.33 -26.97 4.97
CA TRP A 14 13.05 -27.47 4.48
C TRP A 14 12.21 -28.04 5.63
N GLY A 15 10.95 -27.60 5.71
CA GLY A 15 9.97 -28.05 6.71
C GLY A 15 9.06 -29.15 6.16
N SER A 16 9.05 -30.31 6.82
CA SER A 16 8.12 -31.41 6.53
C SER A 16 6.71 -31.09 7.03
N ARG A 17 5.82 -30.69 6.12
CA ARG A 17 4.38 -30.96 6.23
C ARG A 17 3.84 -31.32 4.85
N GLY A 18 3.99 -32.60 4.51
CA GLY A 18 3.37 -33.24 3.34
C GLY A 18 3.02 -34.67 3.73
N ILE A 19 1.74 -35.01 3.59
CA ILE A 19 1.08 -36.25 3.97
C ILE A 19 1.85 -37.47 3.43
N MET A 20 2.19 -38.41 4.31
CA MET A 20 2.74 -39.72 3.96
C MET A 20 1.68 -40.55 3.23
N LEU A 21 1.73 -40.57 1.90
CA LEU A 21 1.11 -41.61 1.06
C LEU A 21 2.03 -41.80 -0.16
N GLY A 22 2.93 -42.78 -0.08
CA GLY A 22 3.82 -43.09 -1.19
C GLY A 22 5.06 -43.89 -0.79
N SER A 23 4.90 -45.21 -0.71
CA SER A 23 5.92 -46.26 -0.75
C SER A 23 7.09 -46.17 0.25
N ARG A 24 7.02 -47.07 1.23
CA ARG A 24 8.09 -47.42 2.18
C ARG A 24 9.31 -47.98 1.40
N ARG A 25 10.17 -47.13 0.85
CA ARG A 25 11.52 -47.56 0.44
C ARG A 25 12.33 -47.77 1.71
N ARG A 26 12.63 -49.04 2.01
CA ARG A 26 13.70 -49.42 2.93
C ARG A 26 14.96 -48.66 2.53
N VAL A 27 15.43 -47.80 3.42
CA VAL A 27 16.77 -47.22 3.33
C VAL A 27 17.72 -48.38 3.63
N PHE A 28 18.19 -49.05 2.58
CA PHE A 28 19.37 -49.88 2.71
C PHE A 28 20.55 -48.92 2.94
N HIS A 29 21.35 -49.18 3.99
CA HIS A 29 22.72 -48.69 4.06
C HIS A 29 23.51 -49.33 2.93
N GLN A 30 23.28 -48.88 1.70
CA GLN A 30 24.25 -49.01 0.63
C GLN A 30 25.08 -47.75 0.68
N GLN A 31 26.33 -47.92 1.11
CA GLN A 31 27.41 -46.98 0.85
C GLN A 31 27.30 -46.59 -0.63
N PRO A 32 27.23 -45.29 -0.97
CA PRO A 32 27.12 -44.89 -2.37
C PRO A 32 28.33 -45.48 -3.11
N PRO A 33 28.16 -45.95 -4.37
CA PRO A 33 29.31 -46.32 -5.17
C PRO A 33 30.25 -45.12 -5.19
N GLU A 34 31.49 -45.32 -4.73
CA GLU A 34 32.53 -44.32 -4.83
C GLU A 34 32.65 -43.94 -6.30
N LEU A 35 32.10 -42.78 -6.66
CA LEU A 35 32.48 -42.10 -7.87
C LEU A 35 33.95 -41.76 -7.68
N GLN A 36 34.84 -42.56 -8.29
CA GLN A 36 36.21 -42.16 -8.62
C GLN A 36 36.13 -41.02 -9.65
N GLY A 37 35.59 -39.89 -9.23
CA GLY A 37 35.67 -38.62 -9.92
C GLY A 37 37.09 -38.10 -9.70
N SER A 38 37.76 -37.78 -10.81
CA SER A 38 39.08 -37.14 -10.81
C SER A 38 39.18 -36.06 -9.73
N ILE A 39 40.23 -36.13 -8.89
CA ILE A 39 40.54 -35.20 -7.79
C ILE A 39 40.95 -33.81 -8.35
N VAL A 40 40.90 -33.63 -9.67
CA VAL A 40 41.23 -32.37 -10.32
C VAL A 40 39.99 -31.48 -10.28
N PRO A 41 40.05 -30.30 -9.65
CA PRO A 41 38.98 -29.32 -9.69
C PRO A 41 38.60 -29.04 -11.15
N GLN A 42 37.30 -29.10 -11.47
CA GLN A 42 36.84 -28.74 -12.81
C GLN A 42 37.18 -27.26 -13.06
N GLU A 43 38.06 -26.98 -14.01
CA GLU A 43 38.33 -25.60 -14.42
C GLU A 43 37.05 -24.97 -14.99
N VAL A 44 36.65 -23.85 -14.37
CA VAL A 44 35.43 -23.13 -14.75
C VAL A 44 35.72 -22.34 -16.02
N VAL A 45 35.30 -22.89 -17.16
CA VAL A 45 35.40 -22.24 -18.47
C VAL A 45 34.05 -21.61 -18.83
N LEU A 46 34.09 -20.35 -19.29
CA LEU A 46 32.90 -19.60 -19.70
C LEU A 46 32.10 -20.40 -20.75
N GLY A 47 30.83 -20.71 -20.46
CA GLY A 47 29.91 -21.39 -21.39
C GLY A 47 29.87 -22.93 -21.31
N LYS A 48 30.56 -23.57 -20.36
CA LYS A 48 30.41 -25.02 -20.10
C LYS A 48 29.50 -25.29 -18.91
N GLU A 49 28.71 -26.35 -18.99
CA GLU A 49 27.91 -26.84 -17.86
C GLU A 49 28.84 -27.38 -16.76
N VAL A 50 28.64 -26.90 -15.53
CA VAL A 50 29.35 -27.37 -14.34
C VAL A 50 28.41 -28.27 -13.58
N VAL A 51 28.77 -29.54 -13.44
CA VAL A 51 28.00 -30.51 -12.66
C VAL A 51 28.44 -30.38 -11.21
N PHE A 52 27.57 -29.85 -10.36
CA PHE A 52 27.80 -29.82 -8.92
C PHE A 52 26.84 -30.78 -8.24
N THR A 53 27.35 -31.48 -7.22
CA THR A 53 26.56 -32.32 -6.33
C THR A 53 26.58 -31.65 -4.98
N CYS A 54 25.41 -31.36 -4.42
CA CYS A 54 25.29 -30.90 -3.04
C CYS A 54 24.99 -32.11 -2.14
N ASP A 55 25.85 -32.35 -1.17
CA ASP A 55 25.57 -33.24 -0.05
C ASP A 55 25.05 -32.42 1.14
N ALA A 56 23.99 -32.91 1.77
CA ALA A 56 23.42 -32.28 2.95
C ALA A 56 23.43 -33.28 4.11
N THR A 57 24.24 -32.98 5.12
CA THR A 57 24.32 -33.81 6.33
C THR A 57 23.37 -33.25 7.37
N PHE A 58 22.24 -33.92 7.58
CA PHE A 58 21.27 -33.52 8.58
C PHE A 58 21.79 -33.86 9.98
N LYS A 59 21.91 -32.85 10.84
CA LYS A 59 22.17 -33.02 12.27
C LYS A 59 20.90 -32.68 13.04
N GLU A 60 20.49 -33.58 13.92
CA GLU A 60 19.39 -33.31 14.84
C GLU A 60 19.78 -32.18 15.78
N SER A 61 18.83 -31.30 16.09
CA SER A 61 19.03 -30.14 16.95
C SER A 61 17.94 -30.13 18.00
N ASP A 62 18.35 -29.90 19.24
CA ASP A 62 17.48 -29.87 20.42
C ASP A 62 16.49 -28.69 20.43
N ILE A 63 16.66 -27.73 19.51
CA ILE A 63 15.82 -26.54 19.40
C ILE A 63 14.59 -26.86 18.54
N LYS A 64 13.40 -26.69 19.14
CA LYS A 64 12.11 -26.80 18.44
C LYS A 64 12.07 -25.84 17.26
N TRP A 65 11.54 -26.30 16.13
CA TRP A 65 11.46 -25.55 14.87
C TRP A 65 10.96 -24.10 15.03
N ALA A 66 9.91 -23.90 15.83
CA ALA A 66 9.29 -22.58 16.04
C ALA A 66 10.24 -21.56 16.67
N SER A 67 11.15 -21.99 17.56
CA SER A 67 12.06 -21.11 18.31
C SER A 67 13.43 -20.96 17.64
N ARG A 68 13.67 -21.58 16.48
CA ARG A 68 14.98 -21.49 15.79
C ARG A 68 15.26 -20.10 15.22
N TRP A 69 14.20 -19.37 14.89
CA TRP A 69 14.32 -18.00 14.40
C TRP A 69 14.50 -16.99 15.54
N ASP A 70 14.20 -17.37 16.77
CA ASP A 70 14.28 -16.46 17.92
C ASP A 70 15.70 -15.93 18.11
N THR A 71 16.73 -16.74 17.88
CA THR A 71 18.15 -16.30 17.95
C THR A 71 18.51 -15.24 16.91
N TYR A 72 17.87 -15.24 15.73
CA TYR A 72 18.09 -14.24 14.69
C TYR A 72 17.22 -13.00 14.88
N VAL A 73 16.08 -13.14 15.55
CA VAL A 73 15.16 -12.05 15.88
C VAL A 73 15.56 -11.36 17.18
N SER A 74 16.24 -12.06 18.09
CA SER A 74 16.84 -11.52 19.30
C SER A 74 18.09 -10.71 18.94
N MET A 75 17.89 -9.48 18.52
CA MET A 75 18.95 -8.48 18.41
C MET A 75 19.26 -7.95 19.81
N ASN A 76 20.48 -8.18 20.31
CA ASN A 76 20.93 -7.81 21.67
C ASN A 76 21.09 -6.29 21.92
N ASP A 77 20.43 -5.42 21.15
CA ASP A 77 20.67 -3.97 21.14
C ASP A 77 19.41 -3.15 21.44
N ASP A 78 18.64 -3.58 22.46
CA ASP A 78 17.37 -2.96 22.87
C ASP A 78 17.50 -1.45 23.18
N GLN A 79 18.68 -1.01 23.65
CA GLN A 79 18.93 0.39 23.99
C GLN A 79 18.93 1.30 22.77
N ILE A 80 19.51 0.85 21.65
CA ILE A 80 19.59 1.65 20.41
C ILE A 80 18.19 1.76 19.77
N HIS A 81 17.39 0.68 19.81
CA HIS A 81 16.04 0.67 19.26
C HIS A 81 15.11 1.64 20.00
N TRP A 82 15.05 1.57 21.34
CA TRP A 82 14.21 2.49 22.13
C TRP A 82 14.65 3.94 22.01
N PHE A 83 15.96 4.20 21.96
CA PHE A 83 16.47 5.55 21.75
C PHE A 83 16.06 6.12 20.38
N SER A 84 16.14 5.31 19.32
CA SER A 84 15.71 5.71 17.97
C SER A 84 14.20 5.98 17.88
N ILE A 85 13.39 5.17 18.58
CA ILE A 85 11.93 5.38 18.66
C ILE A 85 11.60 6.70 19.36
N ILE A 86 12.24 6.98 20.50
CA ILE A 86 12.01 8.24 21.24
C ILE A 86 12.46 9.43 20.39
N ASN A 87 13.64 9.37 19.78
CA ASN A 87 14.17 10.45 18.96
C ASN A 87 13.27 10.77 17.76
N SER A 88 12.82 9.75 17.04
CA SER A 88 11.90 9.94 15.91
C SER A 88 10.55 10.50 16.36
N LEU A 89 10.01 10.03 17.49
CA LEU A 89 8.77 10.52 18.07
C LEU A 89 8.88 12.00 18.50
N MET A 90 9.99 12.41 19.12
CA MET A 90 10.25 13.79 19.49
C MET A 90 10.28 14.72 18.27
N ILE A 91 10.98 14.33 17.20
CA ILE A 91 11.05 15.11 15.95
C ILE A 91 9.67 15.25 15.33
N VAL A 92 8.89 14.17 15.27
CA VAL A 92 7.53 14.20 14.70
C VAL A 92 6.60 15.10 15.52
N LEU A 93 6.59 14.98 16.85
CA LEU A 93 5.77 15.83 17.71
C LEU A 93 6.19 17.30 17.63
N PHE A 94 7.49 17.59 17.55
CA PHE A 94 8.00 18.94 17.39
C PHE A 94 7.57 19.57 16.06
N LEU A 95 7.76 18.85 14.95
CA LEU A 95 7.33 19.32 13.62
C LEU A 95 5.81 19.50 13.56
N PHE A 96 5.04 18.57 14.14
CA PHE A 96 3.59 18.69 14.24
C PHE A 96 3.17 19.92 15.07
N GLY A 97 3.80 20.14 16.22
CA GLY A 97 3.54 21.29 17.09
C GLY A 97 3.86 22.62 16.43
N MET A 98 4.99 22.70 15.71
CA MET A 98 5.36 23.89 14.93
C MET A 98 4.34 24.16 13.81
N LEU A 99 3.96 23.14 13.04
CA LEU A 99 2.94 23.28 12.00
C LEU A 99 1.58 23.70 12.57
N ALA A 100 1.17 23.12 13.70
CA ALA A 100 -0.06 23.47 14.39
C ALA A 100 -0.02 24.93 14.91
N MET A 101 1.11 25.37 15.46
CA MET A 101 1.31 26.77 15.87
C MET A 101 1.22 27.73 14.68
N ILE A 102 1.90 27.42 13.57
CA ILE A 102 1.84 28.24 12.34
C ILE A 102 0.40 28.31 11.83
N MET A 103 -0.29 27.17 11.70
CA MET A 103 -1.67 27.10 11.26
C MET A 103 -2.60 27.90 12.18
N MET A 104 -2.48 27.71 13.50
CA MET A 104 -3.29 28.39 14.49
C MET A 104 -3.03 29.89 14.47
N ARG A 105 -1.77 30.33 14.35
CA ARG A 105 -1.39 31.73 14.23
C ARG A 105 -1.99 32.38 12.97
N THR A 106 -1.88 31.71 11.82
CA THR A 106 -2.45 32.20 10.56
C THR A 106 -3.98 32.27 10.65
N LEU A 107 -4.64 31.22 11.16
CA LEU A 107 -6.09 31.17 11.30
C LEU A 107 -6.63 32.21 12.28
N TYR A 108 -6.00 32.41 13.44
CA TYR A 108 -6.39 33.47 14.38
C TYR A 108 -6.21 34.87 13.78
N LYS A 109 -5.08 35.10 13.08
CA LYS A 109 -4.81 36.38 12.41
C LYS A 109 -5.86 36.67 11.33
N ASP A 110 -6.19 35.67 10.52
CA ASP A 110 -7.20 35.82 9.47
C ASP A 110 -8.57 36.12 10.10
N ILE A 111 -9.01 35.34 11.10
CA ILE A 111 -10.29 35.60 11.81
C ILE A 111 -10.32 36.97 12.47
N SER A 112 -9.23 37.41 13.11
CA SER A 112 -9.18 38.74 13.74
C SER A 112 -9.27 39.87 12.71
N ASN A 113 -8.59 39.71 11.56
CA ASN A 113 -8.69 40.67 10.46
C ASN A 113 -10.13 40.72 9.92
N TYR A 114 -10.83 39.59 9.81
CA TYR A 114 -12.24 39.57 9.41
C TYR A 114 -13.14 40.31 10.40
N LYS A 115 -12.96 40.11 11.72
CA LYS A 115 -13.77 40.80 12.74
C LYS A 115 -13.58 42.32 12.70
N GLN A 116 -12.38 42.81 12.40
CA GLN A 116 -12.11 44.24 12.25
C GLN A 116 -12.81 44.84 11.03
N LEU A 117 -12.86 44.10 9.91
CA LEU A 117 -13.56 44.52 8.70
C LEU A 117 -15.08 44.55 8.90
N GLU A 118 -15.66 43.65 9.71
CA GLU A 118 -17.11 43.71 10.06
C GLU A 118 -17.49 44.94 10.90
N THR A 119 -16.53 45.66 11.49
CA THR A 119 -16.80 46.89 12.27
C THR A 119 -16.69 48.17 11.42
N GLN A 120 -16.20 48.07 10.18
CA GLN A 120 -16.13 49.17 9.22
C GLN A 120 -17.26 48.97 8.19
N ASP A 121 -18.41 49.57 8.45
CA ASP A 121 -19.67 49.37 7.70
C ASP A 121 -19.55 49.51 6.16
N GLU A 122 -20.17 48.53 5.50
CA GLU A 122 -20.98 48.58 4.26
C GLU A 122 -20.40 48.61 2.82
N ASP A 123 -19.11 48.84 2.52
CA ASP A 123 -18.70 48.99 1.09
C ASP A 123 -17.45 48.18 0.62
N GLN A 124 -17.07 47.11 1.29
CA GLN A 124 -16.08 46.17 0.73
C GLN A 124 -16.72 44.84 0.38
N GLU A 125 -16.98 44.69 -0.92
CA GLU A 125 -17.31 43.46 -1.67
C GLU A 125 -17.15 42.18 -0.83
N GLU A 126 -18.27 41.51 -0.55
CA GLU A 126 -18.39 40.20 0.10
C GLU A 126 -17.11 39.37 -0.01
N SER A 127 -16.26 39.42 1.01
CA SER A 127 -14.89 38.93 0.87
C SER A 127 -14.81 37.42 0.57
N GLY A 128 -14.22 37.11 -0.59
CA GLY A 128 -13.54 35.86 -0.96
C GLY A 128 -14.22 34.54 -0.60
N TRP A 129 -14.09 34.10 0.66
CA TRP A 129 -14.59 32.80 1.11
C TRP A 129 -16.11 32.79 1.36
N LYS A 130 -16.72 33.94 1.70
CA LYS A 130 -18.18 34.06 1.79
C LYS A 130 -18.77 33.85 0.39
N LEU A 131 -18.27 34.49 -0.66
CA LEU A 131 -18.74 34.28 -2.04
C LEU A 131 -18.62 32.83 -2.56
N VAL A 132 -17.70 32.04 -1.99
CA VAL A 132 -17.44 30.65 -2.39
C VAL A 132 -18.20 29.66 -1.50
N HIS A 133 -18.87 30.10 -0.42
CA HIS A 133 -19.60 29.20 0.49
C HIS A 133 -20.62 28.30 -0.23
N GLY A 134 -21.22 28.82 -1.32
CA GLY A 134 -22.20 28.10 -2.14
C GLY A 134 -21.58 27.13 -3.16
N ASP A 135 -20.28 27.22 -3.43
CA ASP A 135 -19.58 26.39 -4.43
C ASP A 135 -18.65 25.33 -3.80
N VAL A 136 -18.33 25.44 -2.50
CA VAL A 136 -17.39 24.54 -1.78
C VAL A 136 -17.84 23.08 -1.79
N PHE A 137 -19.11 22.80 -1.51
CA PHE A 137 -19.65 21.44 -1.43
C PHE A 137 -20.25 20.96 -2.77
N ARG A 138 -19.94 21.66 -3.86
CA ARG A 138 -20.42 21.25 -5.18
C ARG A 138 -19.65 20.02 -5.65
N ALA A 139 -20.38 19.04 -6.17
CA ALA A 139 -19.78 17.84 -6.73
C ALA A 139 -18.72 18.20 -7.80
N PRO A 140 -17.49 17.65 -7.71
CA PRO A 140 -16.42 17.98 -8.63
C PRO A 140 -16.68 17.38 -10.01
N ILE A 141 -15.99 17.93 -11.01
CA ILE A 141 -15.97 17.37 -12.36
C ILE A 141 -15.43 15.93 -12.25
N ASN A 142 -16.16 14.97 -12.83
CA ASN A 142 -15.84 13.55 -12.77
C ASN A 142 -15.75 12.94 -11.35
N TYR A 143 -16.64 13.35 -10.44
CA TYR A 143 -16.73 12.83 -9.05
C TYR A 143 -16.74 11.29 -8.94
N SER A 144 -17.20 10.56 -9.96
CA SER A 144 -17.15 9.08 -9.97
C SER A 144 -15.74 8.52 -9.80
N PHE A 145 -14.72 9.09 -10.47
CA PHE A 145 -13.34 8.59 -10.32
C PHE A 145 -12.75 8.96 -8.96
N LEU A 146 -13.05 10.16 -8.45
CA LEU A 146 -12.63 10.56 -7.11
C LEU A 146 -13.18 9.60 -6.05
N CYS A 147 -14.47 9.27 -6.12
CA CYS A 147 -15.11 8.32 -5.20
C CYS A 147 -14.48 6.91 -5.28
N VAL A 148 -14.10 6.47 -6.47
CA VAL A 148 -13.41 5.18 -6.69
C VAL A 148 -12.02 5.20 -6.03
N TYR A 149 -11.27 6.27 -6.25
CA TYR A 149 -9.91 6.42 -5.73
C TYR A 149 -9.89 6.52 -4.21
N VAL A 150 -10.76 7.36 -3.64
CA VAL A 150 -10.90 7.48 -2.18
C VAL A 150 -11.33 6.16 -1.55
N GLY A 151 -12.31 5.45 -2.15
CA GLY A 151 -12.73 4.13 -1.66
C GLY A 151 -11.59 3.12 -1.64
N THR A 152 -10.77 3.10 -2.70
CA THR A 152 -9.59 2.23 -2.80
C THR A 152 -8.56 2.55 -1.71
N GLY A 153 -8.27 3.82 -1.46
CA GLY A 153 -7.33 4.19 -0.40
C GLY A 153 -7.86 3.85 1.00
N VAL A 154 -9.18 3.88 1.23
CA VAL A 154 -9.78 3.37 2.48
C VAL A 154 -9.53 1.87 2.64
N GLN A 155 -9.62 1.09 1.55
CA GLN A 155 -9.30 -0.34 1.57
C GLN A 155 -7.86 -0.60 1.98
N ILE A 156 -6.92 0.11 1.34
CA ILE A 156 -5.48 -0.01 1.63
C ILE A 156 -5.23 0.41 3.07
N PHE A 157 -5.78 1.55 3.51
CA PHE A 157 -5.65 2.04 4.88
C PHE A 157 -6.16 1.02 5.90
N ALA A 158 -7.39 0.51 5.72
CA ALA A 158 -7.97 -0.49 6.60
C ALA A 158 -7.15 -1.79 6.63
N MET A 159 -6.67 -2.25 5.45
CA MET A 159 -5.80 -3.42 5.36
C MET A 159 -4.49 -3.19 6.12
N THR A 160 -3.80 -2.07 5.89
CA THR A 160 -2.53 -1.76 6.58
C THR A 160 -2.71 -1.64 8.09
N LEU A 161 -3.79 -1.01 8.56
CA LEU A 161 -4.10 -0.86 9.97
C LEU A 161 -4.38 -2.22 10.64
N VAL A 162 -5.19 -3.07 9.99
CA VAL A 162 -5.50 -4.40 10.52
C VAL A 162 -4.28 -5.32 10.49
N THR A 163 -3.48 -5.28 9.43
CA THR A 163 -2.19 -6.00 9.37
C THR A 163 -1.25 -5.53 10.47
N MET A 164 -1.17 -4.23 10.74
CA MET A 164 -0.36 -3.68 11.83
C MET A 164 -0.84 -4.18 13.19
N ILE A 165 -2.15 -4.23 13.44
CA ILE A 165 -2.70 -4.78 14.70
C ILE A 165 -2.34 -6.26 14.85
N PHE A 166 -2.52 -7.08 13.81
CA PHE A 166 -2.15 -8.50 13.86
C PHE A 166 -0.65 -8.73 14.01
N ALA A 167 0.18 -7.84 13.47
CA ALA A 167 1.62 -7.86 13.67
C ALA A 167 1.98 -7.53 15.12
N LEU A 168 1.36 -6.51 15.74
CA LEU A 168 1.57 -6.14 17.14
C LEU A 168 1.11 -7.22 18.12
N LEU A 169 0.06 -7.97 17.79
CA LEU A 169 -0.42 -9.11 18.59
C LEU A 169 0.46 -10.36 18.43
N GLY A 170 1.47 -10.35 17.55
CA GLY A 170 2.39 -11.47 17.32
C GLY A 170 1.83 -12.60 16.45
N PHE A 171 0.63 -12.43 15.86
CA PHE A 171 0.03 -13.44 14.97
C PHE A 171 0.72 -13.54 13.61
N LEU A 172 1.39 -12.46 13.17
CA LEU A 172 2.13 -12.38 11.91
C LEU A 172 3.63 -12.23 12.18
N SER A 173 4.31 -13.34 12.47
CA SER A 173 5.77 -13.33 12.61
C SER A 173 6.46 -13.20 11.23
N PRO A 174 7.47 -12.32 11.08
CA PRO A 174 8.28 -12.20 9.86
C PRO A 174 8.94 -13.51 9.40
N SER A 175 9.11 -14.47 10.33
CA SER A 175 9.66 -15.79 10.07
C SER A 175 8.79 -16.64 9.13
N ASN A 176 7.48 -16.38 9.06
CA ASN A 176 6.57 -17.03 8.11
C ASN A 176 6.17 -16.08 6.97
N ARG A 177 7.12 -15.84 6.05
CA ARG A 177 6.92 -14.92 4.91
C ARG A 177 5.69 -15.27 4.06
N VAL A 178 5.45 -16.56 3.81
CA VAL A 178 4.30 -17.04 3.01
C VAL A 178 2.99 -16.83 3.78
N GLY A 179 2.97 -17.10 5.08
CA GLY A 179 1.81 -16.84 5.93
C GLY A 179 1.44 -15.36 5.98
N LEU A 180 2.45 -14.47 6.07
CA LEU A 180 2.24 -13.03 6.04
C LEU A 180 1.64 -12.57 4.70
N MET A 181 2.22 -13.01 3.57
CA MET A 181 1.69 -12.67 2.25
C MET A 181 0.25 -13.18 2.06
N THR A 182 -0.03 -14.41 2.49
CA THR A 182 -1.37 -15.00 2.39
C THR A 182 -2.38 -14.24 3.27
N ALA A 183 -1.99 -13.85 4.48
CA ALA A 183 -2.82 -13.05 5.37
C ALA A 183 -3.12 -11.68 4.78
N MET A 184 -2.15 -11.00 4.17
CA MET A 184 -2.37 -9.72 3.50
C MET A 184 -3.36 -9.82 2.33
N VAL A 185 -3.28 -10.88 1.52
CA VAL A 185 -4.26 -11.14 0.44
C VAL A 185 -5.66 -11.38 1.01
N LEU A 186 -5.79 -12.17 2.07
CA LEU A 186 -7.09 -12.42 2.70
C LEU A 186 -7.67 -11.14 3.32
N LEU A 187 -6.86 -10.37 4.03
CA LEU A 187 -7.28 -9.08 4.59
C LEU A 187 -7.72 -8.12 3.48
N TRP A 188 -6.97 -8.04 2.38
CA TRP A 188 -7.36 -7.24 1.22
C TRP A 188 -8.78 -7.58 0.72
N VAL A 189 -9.11 -8.86 0.63
CA VAL A 189 -10.43 -9.33 0.17
C VAL A 189 -11.55 -8.87 1.10
N PHE A 190 -11.38 -9.09 2.41
CA PHE A 190 -12.41 -8.74 3.40
C PHE A 190 -12.58 -7.22 3.54
N MET A 191 -11.51 -6.44 3.35
CA MET A 191 -11.59 -4.99 3.37
C MET A 191 -12.38 -4.42 2.18
N GLY A 192 -12.76 -5.24 1.18
CA GLY A 192 -13.60 -4.83 0.05
C GLY A 192 -14.95 -4.21 0.44
N ILE A 193 -15.50 -4.58 1.62
CA ILE A 193 -16.73 -3.97 2.13
C ILE A 193 -16.54 -2.48 2.46
N PHE A 194 -15.39 -2.09 3.02
CA PHE A 194 -15.09 -0.70 3.36
C PHE A 194 -14.86 0.13 2.10
N THR A 195 -14.24 -0.46 1.07
CA THR A 195 -14.07 0.16 -0.26
C THR A 195 -15.41 0.53 -0.87
N GLY A 196 -16.33 -0.43 -0.92
CA GLY A 196 -17.66 -0.25 -1.47
C GLY A 196 -18.45 0.79 -0.67
N TYR A 197 -18.37 0.72 0.66
CA TYR A 197 -19.07 1.63 1.57
C TYR A 197 -18.59 3.08 1.44
N SER A 198 -17.28 3.33 1.56
CA SER A 198 -16.71 4.68 1.46
C SER A 198 -16.99 5.31 0.10
N SER A 199 -16.74 4.55 -0.99
CA SER A 199 -16.97 5.02 -2.36
C SER A 199 -18.45 5.37 -2.59
N ALA A 200 -19.37 4.53 -2.10
CA ALA A 200 -20.80 4.77 -2.21
C ALA A 200 -21.29 5.98 -1.42
N ARG A 201 -20.76 6.18 -0.20
CA ARG A 201 -21.12 7.32 0.64
C ARG A 201 -20.76 8.63 -0.05
N LEU A 202 -19.52 8.74 -0.54
CA LEU A 202 -19.08 9.93 -1.27
C LEU A 202 -19.85 10.11 -2.58
N TYR A 203 -20.11 9.03 -3.33
CA TYR A 203 -20.87 9.08 -4.57
C TYR A 203 -22.31 9.58 -4.35
N LYS A 204 -22.94 9.18 -3.24
CA LYS A 204 -24.26 9.66 -2.83
C LYS A 204 -24.24 11.13 -2.41
N MET A 205 -23.19 11.56 -1.70
CA MET A 205 -23.01 12.97 -1.31
C MET A 205 -22.82 13.88 -2.54
N SER A 206 -22.12 13.40 -3.57
CA SER A 206 -22.01 14.08 -4.86
C SER A 206 -23.28 14.01 -5.73
N LYS A 207 -24.45 13.65 -5.14
CA LYS A 207 -25.76 13.54 -5.81
C LYS A 207 -25.80 12.49 -6.94
N GLY A 208 -24.90 11.49 -6.91
CA GLY A 208 -24.85 10.39 -7.87
C GLY A 208 -25.93 9.34 -7.63
N THR A 209 -26.69 8.97 -8.68
CA THR A 209 -27.76 7.97 -8.60
C THR A 209 -27.33 6.57 -9.03
N GLN A 210 -26.35 6.47 -9.93
CA GLN A 210 -25.92 5.22 -10.57
C GLN A 210 -24.87 4.45 -9.75
N TRP A 211 -25.23 4.04 -8.54
CA TRP A 211 -24.31 3.41 -7.59
C TRP A 211 -23.69 2.10 -8.10
N LYS A 212 -24.45 1.26 -8.82
CA LYS A 212 -23.96 -0.01 -9.37
C LYS A 212 -22.78 0.18 -10.32
N ARG A 213 -22.85 1.19 -11.20
CA ARG A 213 -21.78 1.52 -12.15
C ARG A 213 -20.55 2.08 -11.43
N ASN A 214 -20.76 2.86 -10.37
CA ASN A 214 -19.67 3.34 -9.53
C ASN A 214 -18.94 2.18 -8.84
N THR A 215 -19.68 1.25 -8.24
CA THR A 215 -19.11 0.07 -7.57
C THR A 215 -18.32 -0.83 -8.51
N LEU A 216 -18.81 -1.04 -9.75
CA LEU A 216 -18.05 -1.78 -10.76
C LEU A 216 -16.71 -1.08 -11.06
N LYS A 217 -16.71 0.24 -11.25
CA LYS A 217 -15.46 0.99 -11.43
C LYS A 217 -14.53 0.83 -10.23
N THR A 218 -15.06 0.89 -9.01
CA THR A 218 -14.28 0.73 -7.77
C THR A 218 -13.65 -0.66 -7.68
N ALA A 219 -14.39 -1.69 -8.06
CA ALA A 219 -13.91 -3.06 -7.99
C ALA A 219 -12.89 -3.42 -9.10
N PHE A 220 -12.91 -2.71 -10.24
CA PHE A 220 -12.08 -3.04 -11.40
C PHE A 220 -10.88 -2.15 -11.65
N ILE A 221 -10.97 -0.84 -11.44
CA ILE A 221 -9.92 0.09 -11.89
C ILE A 221 -8.60 -0.18 -11.17
N PHE A 222 -8.60 -0.19 -9.83
CA PHE A 222 -7.36 -0.38 -9.08
C PHE A 222 -6.84 -1.83 -9.14
N PRO A 223 -7.64 -2.87 -8.82
CA PRO A 223 -7.13 -4.24 -8.86
C PRO A 223 -6.79 -4.70 -10.28
N GLY A 224 -7.52 -4.23 -11.30
CA GLY A 224 -7.22 -4.52 -12.70
C GLY A 224 -5.90 -3.91 -13.16
N PHE A 225 -5.62 -2.66 -12.79
CA PHE A 225 -4.33 -2.04 -13.09
C PHE A 225 -3.17 -2.79 -12.43
N LEU A 226 -3.30 -3.15 -11.15
CA LEU A 226 -2.30 -3.94 -10.45
C LEU A 226 -2.10 -5.32 -11.08
N PHE A 227 -3.20 -5.98 -11.47
CA PHE A 227 -3.14 -7.30 -12.10
C PHE A 227 -2.43 -7.25 -13.45
N ILE A 228 -2.62 -6.19 -14.26
CA ILE A 228 -1.91 -6.02 -15.54
C ILE A 228 -0.40 -5.89 -15.30
N ILE A 229 0.03 -5.02 -14.38
CA ILE A 229 1.46 -4.87 -14.08
C ILE A 229 2.03 -6.18 -13.54
N PHE A 230 1.34 -6.79 -12.56
CA PHE A 230 1.76 -8.07 -11.98
C PHE A 230 1.88 -9.17 -13.05
N PHE A 231 0.93 -9.26 -13.97
CA PHE A 231 0.94 -10.22 -15.07
C PHE A 231 2.14 -9.99 -16.00
N MET A 232 2.40 -8.73 -16.38
CA MET A 232 3.56 -8.38 -17.21
C MET A 232 4.88 -8.73 -16.52
N LEU A 233 5.02 -8.40 -15.24
CA LEU A 233 6.22 -8.75 -14.47
C LEU A 233 6.37 -10.27 -14.35
N ASN A 234 5.29 -10.99 -14.03
CA ASN A 234 5.33 -12.45 -13.88
C ASN A 234 5.69 -13.15 -15.20
N ALA A 235 5.25 -12.62 -16.35
CA ALA A 235 5.64 -13.14 -17.66
C ALA A 235 7.16 -13.04 -17.90
N LEU A 236 7.80 -11.95 -17.44
CA LEU A 236 9.26 -11.82 -17.49
C LEU A 236 9.96 -12.83 -16.57
N VAL A 237 9.41 -13.06 -15.37
CA VAL A 237 9.97 -14.05 -14.42
C VAL A 237 9.89 -15.48 -14.99
N TRP A 238 8.82 -15.82 -15.71
CA TRP A 238 8.72 -17.08 -16.43
C TRP A 238 9.74 -17.21 -17.56
N GLY A 239 10.00 -16.12 -18.31
CA GLY A 239 11.02 -16.11 -19.36
C GLY A 239 12.41 -16.46 -18.83
N GLU A 240 12.74 -16.04 -17.61
CA GLU A 240 14.00 -16.35 -16.93
C GLU A 240 14.01 -17.71 -16.21
N GLN A 241 12.94 -18.51 -16.30
CA GLN A 241 12.77 -19.80 -15.61
C GLN A 241 13.05 -19.71 -14.09
N SER A 242 12.75 -18.56 -13.49
CA SER A 242 13.03 -18.32 -12.08
C SER A 242 12.02 -19.04 -11.17
N SER A 243 12.50 -19.63 -10.08
CA SER A 243 11.67 -20.25 -9.04
C SER A 243 10.78 -19.26 -8.28
N GLY A 244 11.03 -17.95 -8.45
CA GLY A 244 10.16 -16.88 -7.93
C GLY A 244 8.92 -16.61 -8.78
N ALA A 245 8.73 -17.31 -9.90
CA ALA A 245 7.56 -17.10 -10.75
C ALA A 245 6.29 -17.64 -10.08
N VAL A 246 5.23 -16.83 -10.13
CA VAL A 246 3.94 -17.24 -9.61
C VAL A 246 3.30 -18.22 -10.60
N PRO A 247 2.98 -19.46 -10.18
CA PRO A 247 2.47 -20.48 -11.08
C PRO A 247 1.07 -20.12 -11.59
N PHE A 248 0.71 -20.63 -12.77
CA PHE A 248 -0.56 -20.30 -13.42
C PHE A 248 -1.80 -20.59 -12.54
N GLY A 249 -1.76 -21.67 -11.75
CA GLY A 249 -2.84 -22.04 -10.85
C GLY A 249 -3.14 -21.00 -9.76
N THR A 250 -2.10 -20.35 -9.20
CA THR A 250 -2.30 -19.30 -8.19
C THR A 250 -2.83 -18.01 -8.83
N MET A 251 -2.50 -17.73 -10.10
CA MET A 251 -3.08 -16.60 -10.84
C MET A 251 -4.58 -16.78 -11.04
N ILE A 252 -5.04 -17.98 -11.42
CA ILE A 252 -6.47 -18.30 -11.50
C ILE A 252 -7.11 -18.15 -10.12
N ALA A 253 -6.47 -18.66 -9.06
CA ALA A 253 -7.00 -18.54 -7.71
C ALA A 253 -7.19 -17.07 -7.27
N LEU A 254 -6.25 -16.18 -7.59
CA LEU A 254 -6.36 -14.75 -7.30
C LEU A 254 -7.53 -14.11 -8.06
N VAL A 255 -7.73 -14.47 -9.33
CA VAL A 255 -8.88 -14.00 -10.12
C VAL A 255 -10.19 -14.52 -9.53
N CYS A 256 -10.29 -15.81 -9.21
CA CYS A 256 -11.47 -16.39 -8.57
C CYS A 256 -11.80 -15.72 -7.23
N LEU A 257 -10.79 -15.42 -6.43
CA LEU A 257 -10.94 -14.73 -5.14
C LEU A 257 -11.35 -13.26 -5.32
N TRP A 258 -10.81 -12.57 -6.33
CA TRP A 258 -11.20 -11.20 -6.68
C TRP A 258 -12.66 -11.11 -7.14
N PHE A 259 -13.06 -11.92 -8.12
CA PHE A 259 -14.42 -11.90 -8.66
C PHE A 259 -15.44 -12.59 -7.75
N GLY A 260 -15.04 -13.66 -7.07
CA GLY A 260 -15.93 -14.48 -6.23
C GLY A 260 -16.20 -13.88 -4.86
N ILE A 261 -15.28 -13.09 -4.30
CA ILE A 261 -15.44 -12.53 -2.95
C ILE A 261 -15.34 -11.01 -2.95
N THR A 262 -14.23 -10.42 -3.44
CA THR A 262 -14.01 -8.97 -3.35
C THR A 262 -15.09 -8.17 -4.07
N VAL A 263 -15.47 -8.55 -5.30
CA VAL A 263 -16.50 -7.85 -6.07
C VAL A 263 -17.86 -7.90 -5.35
N PRO A 264 -18.42 -9.06 -4.96
CA PRO A 264 -19.64 -9.12 -4.16
C PRO A 264 -19.59 -8.33 -2.85
N LEU A 265 -18.47 -8.40 -2.10
CA LEU A 265 -18.30 -7.63 -0.86
C LEU A 265 -18.35 -6.12 -1.12
N ALA A 266 -17.73 -5.64 -2.20
CA ALA A 266 -17.81 -4.23 -2.59
C ALA A 266 -19.25 -3.81 -2.94
N PHE A 267 -20.05 -4.70 -3.55
CA PHE A 267 -21.48 -4.47 -3.77
C PHE A 267 -22.27 -4.40 -2.46
N ILE A 268 -22.01 -5.31 -1.52
CA ILE A 268 -22.63 -5.30 -0.19
C ILE A 268 -22.30 -3.99 0.54
N GLY A 269 -21.02 -3.62 0.58
CA GLY A 269 -20.57 -2.38 1.19
C GLY A 269 -21.21 -1.13 0.56
N SER A 270 -21.27 -1.10 -0.78
CA SER A 270 -21.90 -0.01 -1.51
C SER A 270 -23.41 0.09 -1.23
N TYR A 271 -24.10 -1.05 -1.18
CA TYR A 271 -25.52 -1.10 -0.81
C TYR A 271 -25.77 -0.55 0.60
N LEU A 272 -24.94 -0.92 1.58
CA LEU A 272 -24.99 -0.38 2.94
C LEU A 272 -24.73 1.14 2.96
N GLY A 273 -23.78 1.62 2.16
CA GLY A 273 -23.49 3.05 2.02
C GLY A 273 -24.66 3.84 1.43
N PHE A 274 -25.35 3.28 0.44
CA PHE A 274 -26.51 3.89 -0.22
C PHE A 274 -27.79 3.84 0.62
N LYS A 275 -27.94 2.85 1.51
CA LYS A 275 -29.09 2.76 2.43
C LYS A 275 -29.13 3.93 3.41
N ASN A 276 -27.98 4.37 3.91
CA ASN A 276 -27.89 5.49 4.85
C ASN A 276 -28.18 6.84 4.16
N PRO A 277 -28.88 7.80 4.81
CA PRO A 277 -29.16 9.11 4.23
C PRO A 277 -27.85 9.84 3.89
N ALA A 278 -27.86 10.62 2.80
CA ALA A 278 -26.69 11.42 2.44
C ALA A 278 -26.36 12.36 3.60
N MET A 279 -25.06 12.56 3.89
CA MET A 279 -24.69 13.53 4.91
C MET A 279 -25.05 14.93 4.38
N GLU A 280 -25.85 15.67 5.13
CA GLU A 280 -26.27 17.01 4.74
C GLU A 280 -25.06 17.95 4.73
N ASP A 281 -24.94 18.76 3.69
CA ASP A 281 -23.88 19.76 3.61
C ASP A 281 -24.19 20.89 4.60
N PRO A 282 -23.18 21.42 5.30
CA PRO A 282 -23.39 22.45 6.30
C PRO A 282 -23.95 23.75 5.69
N VAL A 283 -23.78 23.94 4.37
CA VAL A 283 -24.22 25.13 3.64
C VAL A 283 -24.91 24.70 2.34
N LYS A 284 -25.96 25.42 1.96
CA LYS A 284 -26.69 25.19 0.70
C LYS A 284 -25.79 25.53 -0.50
N THR A 285 -25.75 24.64 -1.48
CA THR A 285 -24.95 24.83 -2.70
C THR A 285 -25.70 25.63 -3.77
N ASN A 286 -25.00 26.56 -4.44
CA ASN A 286 -25.50 27.29 -5.59
C ASN A 286 -25.58 26.38 -6.84
N LYS A 287 -26.55 26.67 -7.73
CA LYS A 287 -26.73 25.92 -8.99
C LYS A 287 -25.74 26.34 -10.07
N ILE A 288 -25.35 27.62 -10.07
CA ILE A 288 -24.46 28.26 -11.05
C ILE A 288 -23.17 28.62 -10.30
N PRO A 289 -21.98 28.35 -10.89
CA PRO A 289 -20.73 28.73 -10.24
C PRO A 289 -20.65 30.25 -10.12
N SER A 290 -20.25 30.74 -8.95
CA SER A 290 -19.91 32.14 -8.73
C SER A 290 -18.72 32.53 -9.61
N CYS A 291 -18.71 33.76 -10.14
CA CYS A 291 -17.63 34.26 -11.01
C CYS A 291 -16.24 34.21 -10.36
N ALA A 292 -16.18 34.23 -9.01
CA ALA A 292 -14.94 34.08 -8.24
C ALA A 292 -14.29 32.68 -8.38
N VAL A 293 -15.04 31.66 -8.80
CA VAL A 293 -14.57 30.26 -8.92
C VAL A 293 -14.29 29.93 -10.40
N LYS A 294 -13.54 30.80 -11.10
CA LYS A 294 -12.93 30.43 -12.38
C LYS A 294 -11.60 29.71 -12.13
N THR A 295 -11.71 28.40 -11.87
CA THR A 295 -10.72 27.35 -12.18
C THR A 295 -9.24 27.66 -11.93
N THR A 296 -8.75 27.28 -10.75
CA THR A 296 -7.37 26.79 -10.62
C THR A 296 -7.38 25.28 -10.83
N ILE A 297 -6.36 24.79 -11.53
CA ILE A 297 -6.19 23.42 -12.06
C ILE A 297 -6.64 22.34 -11.05
N GLY A 298 -7.72 21.64 -11.39
CA GLY A 298 -8.33 20.59 -10.56
C GLY A 298 -9.25 21.16 -9.49
N GLY A 299 -10.57 20.97 -9.62
CA GLY A 299 -11.55 21.43 -8.61
C GLY A 299 -11.11 21.05 -7.20
N GLY A 300 -11.34 21.93 -6.21
CA GLY A 300 -10.66 21.90 -4.90
C GLY A 300 -10.55 20.52 -4.23
N GLU A 301 -11.54 19.65 -4.39
CA GLU A 301 -11.52 18.27 -3.92
C GLU A 301 -10.43 17.40 -4.58
N TRP A 302 -10.27 17.48 -5.91
CA TRP A 302 -9.16 16.85 -6.62
C TRP A 302 -7.81 17.44 -6.23
N GLY A 303 -7.76 18.76 -6.00
CA GLY A 303 -6.55 19.43 -5.52
C GLY A 303 -6.06 18.86 -4.19
N SER A 304 -6.96 18.66 -3.23
CA SER A 304 -6.62 18.07 -1.92
C SER A 304 -6.11 16.63 -2.04
N TYR A 305 -6.73 15.82 -2.89
CA TYR A 305 -6.33 14.43 -3.12
C TYR A 305 -4.97 14.33 -3.83
N LEU A 306 -4.78 15.07 -4.93
CA LEU A 306 -3.56 15.02 -5.74
C LEU A 306 -2.35 15.61 -5.01
N THR A 307 -2.54 16.68 -4.24
CA THR A 307 -1.44 17.30 -3.48
C THR A 307 -0.91 16.34 -2.41
N ALA A 308 -1.78 15.68 -1.66
CA ALA A 308 -1.37 14.67 -0.68
C ALA A 308 -0.76 13.42 -1.34
N GLY A 309 -1.38 12.96 -2.45
CA GLY A 309 -0.90 11.82 -3.23
C GLY A 309 0.48 12.05 -3.87
N SER A 310 0.84 13.30 -4.20
CA SER A 310 2.11 13.63 -4.87
C SER A 310 3.37 13.11 -4.15
N SER A 311 3.29 12.87 -2.85
CA SER A 311 4.32 12.20 -2.04
C SER A 311 4.77 10.84 -2.61
N ALA A 312 3.91 10.13 -3.34
CA ALA A 312 4.27 8.89 -4.02
C ALA A 312 5.30 9.07 -5.15
N LEU A 313 5.33 10.24 -5.79
CA LEU A 313 6.33 10.57 -6.81
C LEU A 313 7.72 10.66 -6.19
N TYR A 314 7.82 11.22 -4.98
CA TYR A 314 9.09 11.25 -4.25
C TYR A 314 9.60 9.82 -4.00
N LEU A 315 8.72 8.91 -3.59
CA LEU A 315 9.05 7.49 -3.40
C LEU A 315 9.58 6.83 -4.69
N LEU A 316 8.94 7.12 -5.83
CA LEU A 316 9.36 6.60 -7.13
C LEU A 316 10.73 7.18 -7.55
N LEU A 317 10.92 8.49 -7.42
CA LEU A 317 12.20 9.15 -7.76
C LEU A 317 13.33 8.69 -6.84
N TYR A 318 13.05 8.50 -5.55
CA TYR A 318 14.01 7.96 -4.60
C TYR A 318 14.41 6.52 -4.96
N SER A 319 13.45 5.69 -5.37
CA SER A 319 13.76 4.33 -5.83
C SER A 319 14.67 4.33 -7.07
N ALA A 320 14.46 5.26 -8.00
CA ALA A 320 15.35 5.43 -9.16
C ALA A 320 16.75 5.88 -8.73
N PHE A 321 16.86 6.88 -7.83
CA PHE A 321 18.14 7.32 -7.30
C PHE A 321 18.90 6.20 -6.57
N TYR A 322 18.19 5.40 -5.76
CA TYR A 322 18.76 4.27 -5.04
C TYR A 322 19.27 3.18 -6.00
N PHE A 323 18.52 2.93 -7.08
CA PHE A 323 18.93 2.00 -8.13
C PHE A 323 20.29 2.39 -8.75
N PHE A 324 20.50 3.67 -9.08
CA PHE A 324 21.74 4.12 -9.72
C PHE A 324 22.93 4.27 -8.77
N THR A 325 22.70 4.50 -7.47
CA THR A 325 23.78 4.83 -6.52
C THR A 325 24.20 3.68 -5.63
N LYS A 326 23.29 2.75 -5.32
CA LYS A 326 23.51 1.72 -4.31
C LYS A 326 23.28 0.30 -4.82
N LEU A 327 22.48 0.10 -5.87
CA LEU A 327 22.21 -1.24 -6.38
C LEU A 327 23.19 -1.61 -7.49
N GLU A 328 23.96 -2.66 -7.25
CA GLU A 328 24.80 -3.30 -8.27
C GLU A 328 24.00 -4.37 -9.05
N ILE A 329 22.82 -4.01 -9.57
CA ILE A 329 22.04 -4.93 -10.42
C ILE A 329 22.58 -4.86 -11.86
N THR A 330 23.25 -5.92 -12.27
CA THR A 330 23.84 -6.03 -13.62
C THR A 330 22.86 -6.58 -14.67
N LYS A 331 21.86 -7.37 -14.24
CA LYS A 331 20.87 -7.98 -15.14
C LYS A 331 19.72 -7.04 -15.43
N LEU A 332 19.43 -6.82 -16.72
CA LEU A 332 18.33 -5.98 -17.18
C LEU A 332 16.96 -6.44 -16.63
N VAL A 333 16.68 -7.74 -16.64
CA VAL A 333 15.38 -8.28 -16.15
C VAL A 333 15.17 -7.99 -14.66
N SER A 334 16.20 -8.15 -13.84
CA SER A 334 16.14 -7.78 -12.41
C SER A 334 15.91 -6.28 -12.21
N GLY A 335 16.45 -5.44 -13.09
CA GLY A 335 16.18 -3.99 -13.10
C GLY A 335 14.71 -3.67 -13.42
N ILE A 336 14.14 -4.29 -14.45
CA ILE A 336 12.72 -4.11 -14.79
C ILE A 336 11.82 -4.59 -13.64
N LEU A 337 12.12 -5.73 -13.04
CA LEU A 337 11.36 -6.24 -11.89
C LEU A 337 11.40 -5.27 -10.71
N TYR A 338 12.58 -4.72 -10.38
CA TYR A 338 12.72 -3.72 -9.33
C TYR A 338 11.82 -2.50 -9.58
N PHE A 339 11.92 -1.88 -10.75
CA PHE A 339 11.10 -0.72 -11.10
C PHE A 339 9.61 -1.07 -11.13
N GLY A 340 9.24 -2.24 -11.63
CA GLY A 340 7.86 -2.72 -11.65
C GLY A 340 7.24 -2.83 -10.25
N TYR A 341 7.96 -3.44 -9.30
CA TYR A 341 7.52 -3.52 -7.91
C TYR A 341 7.47 -2.14 -7.25
N MET A 342 8.44 -1.25 -7.53
CA MET A 342 8.43 0.11 -6.98
C MET A 342 7.28 0.96 -7.53
N VAL A 343 6.87 0.76 -8.78
CA VAL A 343 5.66 1.37 -9.35
C VAL A 343 4.40 0.88 -8.62
N ILE A 344 4.28 -0.42 -8.34
CA ILE A 344 3.16 -0.97 -7.57
C ILE A 344 3.09 -0.35 -6.16
N VAL A 345 4.23 -0.27 -5.47
CA VAL A 345 4.32 0.30 -4.12
C VAL A 345 3.99 1.80 -4.13
N SER A 346 4.59 2.56 -5.04
CA SER A 346 4.31 4.00 -5.21
C SER A 346 2.83 4.24 -5.54
N TYR A 347 2.25 3.44 -6.43
CA TYR A 347 0.84 3.52 -6.77
C TYR A 347 -0.05 3.26 -5.56
N ALA A 348 0.19 2.19 -4.78
CA ALA A 348 -0.57 1.93 -3.55
C ALA A 348 -0.41 3.06 -2.52
N PHE A 349 0.80 3.60 -2.38
CA PHE A 349 1.08 4.73 -1.49
C PHE A 349 0.33 6.00 -1.91
N PHE A 350 0.22 6.28 -3.21
CA PHE A 350 -0.54 7.41 -3.76
C PHE A 350 -2.01 7.39 -3.35
N PHE A 351 -2.67 6.22 -3.41
CA PHE A 351 -4.06 6.09 -2.96
C PHE A 351 -4.21 6.25 -1.45
N LEU A 352 -3.26 5.71 -0.70
CA LEU A 352 -3.26 5.80 0.76
C LEU A 352 -3.14 7.26 1.21
N THR A 353 -2.08 7.96 0.79
CA THR A 353 -1.83 9.35 1.20
C THR A 353 -2.84 10.32 0.61
N GLY A 354 -3.25 10.11 -0.65
CA GLY A 354 -4.30 10.90 -1.29
C GLY A 354 -5.64 10.81 -0.55
N THR A 355 -6.01 9.60 -0.09
CA THR A 355 -7.25 9.39 0.68
C THR A 355 -7.20 10.02 2.05
N ILE A 356 -6.08 9.88 2.77
CA ILE A 356 -5.89 10.52 4.08
C ILE A 356 -5.98 12.04 3.92
N GLY A 357 -5.27 12.61 2.94
CA GLY A 357 -5.30 14.04 2.65
C GLY A 357 -6.70 14.54 2.30
N PHE A 358 -7.41 13.83 1.43
CA PHE A 358 -8.79 14.15 1.07
C PHE A 358 -9.71 14.16 2.30
N TYR A 359 -9.69 13.12 3.16
CA TYR A 359 -10.55 13.09 4.35
C TYR A 359 -10.21 14.16 5.37
N VAL A 360 -8.92 14.45 5.59
CA VAL A 360 -8.48 15.51 6.50
C VAL A 360 -8.95 16.88 6.01
N CYS A 361 -8.72 17.20 4.73
CA CYS A 361 -9.19 18.45 4.12
C CYS A 361 -10.72 18.53 4.12
N PHE A 362 -11.40 17.46 3.76
CA PHE A 362 -12.87 17.39 3.73
C PHE A 362 -13.48 17.60 5.11
N TRP A 363 -12.93 16.94 6.14
CA TRP A 363 -13.36 17.12 7.53
C TRP A 363 -13.11 18.55 8.02
N PHE A 364 -11.93 19.10 7.73
CA PHE A 364 -11.57 20.47 8.11
C PHE A 364 -12.50 21.51 7.48
N VAL A 365 -12.74 21.42 6.17
CA VAL A 365 -13.65 22.31 5.43
C VAL A 365 -15.07 22.22 6.01
N ARG A 366 -15.59 21.01 6.23
CA ARG A 366 -16.91 20.84 6.87
C ARG A 366 -16.97 21.46 8.26
N LYS A 367 -15.90 21.34 9.05
CA LYS A 367 -15.85 21.89 10.41
C LYS A 367 -15.87 23.42 10.42
N ILE A 368 -15.13 24.06 9.49
CA ILE A 368 -15.14 25.52 9.33
C ILE A 368 -16.53 26.00 8.95
N TYR A 369 -17.09 25.49 7.84
CA TYR A 369 -18.37 25.97 7.32
C TYR A 369 -19.57 25.60 8.21
N SER A 370 -19.47 24.55 9.03
CA SER A 370 -20.49 24.25 10.05
C SER A 370 -20.45 25.19 11.26
N SER A 371 -19.33 25.86 11.51
CA SER A 371 -19.18 26.80 12.63
C SER A 371 -19.58 28.23 12.26
N VAL A 372 -19.72 28.50 10.96
CA VAL A 372 -20.18 29.79 10.43
C VAL A 372 -21.71 29.77 10.43
N LYS A 373 -22.33 30.56 11.31
CA LYS A 373 -23.76 30.87 11.22
C LYS A 373 -23.95 31.77 10.01
N VAL A 374 -24.49 31.21 8.93
CA VAL A 374 -25.05 31.99 7.84
C VAL A 374 -26.54 32.12 8.20
N ASP A 375 -26.85 33.10 9.05
CA ASP A 375 -28.24 33.49 9.36
C ASP A 375 -28.81 34.31 8.19
#